data_AF-A0A3M2EDU4-F1
#
_entry.id   AF-A0A3M2EDU4-F1
#
_cell.length_a   1.000
_cell.length_b   1.000
_cell.length_c   1.000
_cell.angle_alpha   90.00
_cell.angle_beta   90.00
_cell.angle_gamma   90.00
#
_symmetry.space_group_name_H-M   'P 1'
#
loop_
_entity.id
_entity.type
_entity.pdbx_description
1 polymer ?
#
loop_
_entity_poly.entity_id
_entity_poly.type
_entity_poly.pdbx_seq_one_letter_code
_entity_poly.pdbx_strand_id
1 'polypeptide(L)'
;RFIYHPRFSRLRALFGPAFTLRPMIREELWRGCVVHDFLATALGDRNLAVTGPTKDNSALSAEDLAVLSMVQKRLRSYGKWGRHGLGWTFARLAAARPAATPGTRLRLHRALAERVAADHAEDAAAMDRDFFGGRPLLQRALDEAVASAVDAPVPLAPEALFSPDERRRLELLADLVAEMYARRPKGWPSHFHERRRHALFGPDATDEDRAAKG
;
A
#
# COMPACT_ATOMS: atom_id res chain seq x y z
N ARG A 1 8.23 9.93 11.91
CA ARG A 1 7.27 10.11 13.03
C ARG A 1 5.92 10.51 12.43
N PHE A 2 4.83 9.82 12.78
CA PHE A 2 3.48 10.03 12.23
C PHE A 2 2.68 11.05 13.08
N ILE A 3 3.21 12.26 13.24
CA ILE A 3 2.54 13.35 13.95
C ILE A 3 2.29 14.45 12.92
N TYR A 4 1.03 14.78 12.70
CA TYR A 4 0.58 15.49 11.52
C TYR A 4 0.18 16.94 11.80
N HIS A 5 -0.42 17.22 12.95
CA HIS A 5 -0.95 18.54 13.26
C HIS A 5 0.07 19.67 13.14
N PRO A 6 1.30 19.57 13.70
CA PRO A 6 2.29 20.64 13.57
C PRO A 6 2.76 20.84 12.12
N ARG A 7 2.77 19.77 11.31
CA ARG A 7 3.15 19.85 9.91
C ARG A 7 2.07 20.56 9.09
N PHE A 8 0.82 20.14 9.23
CA PHE A 8 -0.29 20.71 8.46
C PHE A 8 -0.66 22.11 8.93
N SER A 9 -0.46 22.43 10.22
CA SER A 9 -0.63 23.80 10.72
C SER A 9 0.36 24.77 10.07
N ARG A 10 1.62 24.38 9.89
CA ARG A 10 2.61 25.18 9.15
C ARG A 10 2.24 25.35 7.68
N LEU A 11 1.74 24.29 7.04
CA LEU A 11 1.30 24.37 5.65
C LEU A 11 0.08 25.28 5.49
N ARG A 12 -0.91 25.18 6.39
CA ARG A 12 -2.07 26.08 6.40
C ARG A 12 -1.66 27.53 6.64
N ALA A 13 -0.68 27.79 7.50
CA ALA A 13 -0.17 29.15 7.72
C ALA A 13 0.52 29.71 6.45
N LEU A 14 1.21 28.88 5.68
CA LEU A 14 1.91 29.28 4.45
C LEU A 14 0.95 29.51 3.27
N PHE A 15 -0.01 28.61 3.07
CA PHE A 15 -0.90 28.62 1.91
C PHE A 15 -2.27 29.24 2.20
N GLY A 16 -2.60 29.51 3.46
CA GLY A 16 -3.83 30.17 3.88
C GLY A 16 -5.08 29.47 3.33
N PRO A 17 -6.03 30.22 2.75
CA PRO A 17 -7.26 29.67 2.17
C PRO A 17 -7.05 28.68 1.02
N ALA A 18 -5.90 28.69 0.35
CA ALA A 18 -5.59 27.74 -0.72
C ALA A 18 -5.20 26.35 -0.18
N PHE A 19 -4.98 26.22 1.13
CA PHE A 19 -4.69 24.93 1.76
C PHE A 19 -5.97 24.15 2.02
N THR A 20 -6.17 23.06 1.28
CA THR A 20 -7.22 22.08 1.57
C THR A 20 -6.60 20.77 2.05
N LEU A 21 -7.06 20.27 3.19
CA LEU A 21 -6.69 18.95 3.70
C LEU A 21 -7.88 18.01 3.63
N ARG A 22 -7.67 16.83 3.02
CA ARG A 22 -8.68 15.77 2.95
C ARG A 22 -8.21 14.55 3.73
N PRO A 23 -9.04 13.95 4.60
CA PRO A 23 -8.70 12.72 5.28
C PRO A 23 -8.71 11.56 4.28
N MET A 24 -7.70 10.68 4.35
CA MET A 24 -7.62 9.49 3.48
C MET A 24 -8.50 8.34 4.02
N ILE A 25 -9.75 8.66 4.35
CA ILE A 25 -10.78 7.75 4.85
C ILE A 25 -11.78 7.56 3.72
N ARG A 26 -12.05 6.31 3.32
CA ARG A 26 -12.80 6.02 2.09
C ARG A 26 -14.17 6.69 2.10
N GLU A 27 -14.84 6.66 3.22
CA GLU A 27 -16.19 7.21 3.43
C GLU A 27 -16.21 8.74 3.31
N GLU A 28 -15.07 9.40 3.50
CA GLU A 28 -14.90 10.86 3.43
C GLU A 28 -14.35 11.33 2.07
N LEU A 29 -13.97 10.40 1.19
CA LEU A 29 -13.49 10.68 -0.16
C LEU A 29 -14.66 10.65 -1.14
N TRP A 30 -14.70 11.60 -2.08
CA TRP A 30 -15.67 11.60 -3.16
C TRP A 30 -15.67 10.25 -3.91
N ARG A 31 -16.84 9.62 -4.00
CA ARG A 31 -17.03 8.27 -4.57
C ARG A 31 -16.12 7.19 -3.97
N GLY A 32 -15.64 7.39 -2.74
CA GLY A 32 -14.70 6.46 -2.09
C GLY A 32 -13.34 6.36 -2.79
N CYS A 33 -12.95 7.37 -3.57
CA CYS A 33 -11.79 7.31 -4.44
C CYS A 33 -10.94 8.58 -4.31
N VAL A 34 -9.67 8.41 -3.92
CA VAL A 34 -8.72 9.53 -3.77
C VAL A 34 -8.52 10.32 -5.06
N VAL A 35 -8.56 9.66 -6.23
CA VAL A 35 -8.38 10.34 -7.52
C VAL A 35 -9.58 11.21 -7.84
N HIS A 36 -10.79 10.68 -7.69
CA HIS A 36 -12.01 11.46 -7.91
C HIS A 36 -12.13 12.61 -6.90
N ASP A 37 -11.76 12.39 -5.63
CA ASP A 37 -11.76 13.42 -4.61
C ASP A 37 -10.74 14.52 -4.88
N PHE A 38 -9.55 14.15 -5.33
CA PHE A 38 -8.52 15.10 -5.73
C PHE A 38 -8.98 15.95 -6.92
N LEU A 39 -9.48 15.33 -8.00
CA LEU A 39 -9.95 16.06 -9.18
C LEU A 39 -11.11 17.01 -8.84
N ALA A 40 -12.08 16.53 -8.06
CA ALA A 40 -13.19 17.35 -7.60
C ALA A 40 -12.72 18.54 -6.74
N THR A 41 -11.69 18.33 -5.91
CA THR A 41 -11.16 19.37 -5.03
C THR A 41 -10.28 20.37 -5.79
N ALA A 42 -9.42 19.89 -6.69
CA ALA A 42 -8.44 20.71 -7.40
C ALA A 42 -9.05 21.49 -8.57
N LEU A 43 -10.02 20.91 -9.28
CA LEU A 43 -10.62 21.49 -10.48
C LEU A 43 -12.03 22.04 -10.22
N GLY A 44 -12.63 21.74 -9.07
CA GLY A 44 -14.01 22.14 -8.75
C GLY A 44 -15.09 21.40 -9.54
N ASP A 45 -14.72 20.42 -10.37
CA ASP A 45 -15.65 19.64 -11.19
C ASP A 45 -15.80 18.20 -10.69
N ARG A 46 -17.02 17.84 -10.29
CA ARG A 46 -17.37 16.50 -9.81
C ARG A 46 -17.80 15.53 -10.91
N ASN A 47 -17.93 16.01 -12.15
CA ASN A 47 -18.38 15.23 -13.30
C ASN A 47 -17.24 14.59 -14.09
N LEU A 48 -15.98 14.90 -13.75
CA LEU A 48 -14.83 14.28 -14.38
C LEU A 48 -14.84 12.76 -14.17
N ALA A 49 -14.84 12.03 -15.29
CA ALA A 49 -14.78 10.59 -15.30
C ALA A 49 -13.31 10.14 -15.43
N VAL A 50 -12.84 9.34 -14.46
CA VAL A 50 -11.54 8.71 -14.56
C VAL A 50 -11.67 7.47 -15.46
N THR A 51 -11.17 7.56 -16.69
CA THR A 51 -11.15 6.45 -17.65
C THR A 51 -9.86 5.62 -17.49
N GLY A 52 -10.00 4.48 -16.82
CA GLY A 52 -8.91 3.53 -16.59
C GLY A 52 -9.33 2.40 -15.66
N PRO A 53 -8.57 1.30 -15.60
CA PRO A 53 -8.90 0.19 -14.72
C PRO A 53 -8.90 0.68 -13.26
N THR A 54 -10.06 0.60 -12.61
CA THR A 54 -10.17 0.71 -11.16
C THR A 54 -9.50 -0.51 -10.55
N LYS A 55 -8.31 -0.32 -9.98
CA LYS A 55 -7.60 -1.42 -9.35
C LYS A 55 -8.39 -1.92 -8.15
N ASP A 56 -8.57 -3.23 -8.11
CA ASP A 56 -8.83 -3.92 -6.87
C ASP A 56 -7.54 -3.83 -6.02
N ASN A 57 -7.63 -3.17 -4.87
CA ASN A 57 -6.50 -3.04 -3.93
C ASN A 57 -6.49 -4.26 -3.00
N SER A 58 -6.42 -5.45 -3.60
CA SER A 58 -6.35 -6.69 -2.83
C SER A 58 -5.01 -6.73 -2.09
N ALA A 59 -5.11 -6.67 -0.76
CA ALA A 59 -3.96 -6.82 0.10
C ALA A 59 -3.42 -8.26 -0.02
N LEU A 60 -2.09 -8.40 0.01
CA LEU A 60 -1.47 -9.71 0.12
C LEU A 60 -1.84 -10.36 1.45
N SER A 61 -2.03 -11.69 1.41
CA SER A 61 -2.20 -12.50 2.61
C SER A 61 -0.89 -12.63 3.41
N ALA A 62 -0.96 -13.11 4.64
CA ALA A 62 0.22 -13.41 5.45
C ALA A 62 1.12 -14.46 4.76
N GLU A 63 0.51 -15.44 4.09
CA GLU A 63 1.19 -16.48 3.32
C GLU A 63 1.92 -15.88 2.11
N ASP A 64 1.26 -15.02 1.33
CA ASP A 64 1.88 -14.30 0.21
C ASP A 64 3.06 -13.44 0.67
N LEU A 65 2.91 -12.76 1.80
CA LEU A 65 3.97 -11.94 2.38
C LEU A 65 5.13 -12.78 2.90
N ALA A 66 4.87 -13.96 3.48
CA ALA A 66 5.90 -14.88 3.91
C ALA A 66 6.71 -15.39 2.71
N VAL A 67 6.05 -15.81 1.62
CA VAL A 67 6.72 -16.20 0.36
C VAL A 67 7.54 -15.04 -0.20
N LEU A 68 6.94 -13.85 -0.29
CA LEU A 68 7.65 -12.67 -0.77
C LEU A 68 8.87 -12.36 0.10
N SER A 69 8.76 -12.53 1.42
CA SER A 69 9.88 -12.31 2.34
C SER A 69 11.04 -13.29 2.09
N MET A 70 10.76 -14.55 1.77
CA MET A 70 11.78 -15.56 1.45
C MET A 70 12.58 -15.15 0.21
N VAL A 71 11.87 -14.72 -0.85
CA VAL A 71 12.49 -14.22 -2.08
C VAL A 71 13.30 -12.95 -1.81
N GLN A 72 12.72 -11.98 -1.10
CA GLN A 72 13.40 -10.70 -0.78
C GLN A 72 14.66 -10.92 0.06
N LYS A 73 14.67 -11.90 0.98
CA LYS A 73 15.85 -12.27 1.79
C LYS A 73 17.02 -12.73 0.92
N ARG A 74 16.77 -13.53 -0.12
CA ARG A 74 17.79 -13.98 -1.09
C ARG A 74 18.28 -12.87 -2.00
N LEU A 75 17.46 -11.82 -2.16
CA LEU A 75 17.81 -10.67 -2.99
C LEU A 75 18.42 -9.48 -2.23
N ARG A 76 18.70 -9.60 -0.92
CA ARG A 76 19.16 -8.48 -0.09
C ARG A 76 20.42 -7.78 -0.60
N SER A 77 21.33 -8.53 -1.23
CA SER A 77 22.57 -8.01 -1.82
C SER A 77 22.35 -7.21 -3.11
N TYR A 78 21.15 -7.23 -3.70
CA TYR A 78 20.83 -6.48 -4.92
C TYR A 78 20.19 -5.12 -4.63
N GLY A 79 20.35 -4.22 -5.60
CA GLY A 79 19.85 -2.85 -5.54
C GLY A 79 18.34 -2.77 -5.25
N LYS A 80 17.96 -1.75 -4.47
CA LYS A 80 16.59 -1.48 -4.01
C LYS A 80 15.55 -1.51 -5.14
N TRP A 81 15.87 -0.90 -6.27
CA TRP A 81 14.97 -0.77 -7.42
C TRP A 81 14.55 -2.11 -8.02
N GLY A 82 15.51 -3.03 -8.10
CA GLY A 82 15.30 -4.39 -8.56
C GLY A 82 14.34 -5.19 -7.68
N ARG A 83 14.62 -5.15 -6.37
CA ARG A 83 13.79 -5.78 -5.33
C ARG A 83 12.37 -5.25 -5.31
N HIS A 84 12.21 -3.93 -5.45
CA HIS A 84 10.90 -3.28 -5.50
C HIS A 84 10.10 -3.70 -6.75
N GLY A 85 10.74 -3.72 -7.92
CA GLY A 85 10.10 -4.14 -9.17
C GLY A 85 9.59 -5.58 -9.11
N LEU A 86 10.38 -6.48 -8.52
CA LEU A 86 9.97 -7.86 -8.30
C LEU A 86 8.79 -7.95 -7.32
N GLY A 87 8.85 -7.26 -6.18
CA GLY A 87 7.76 -7.28 -5.19
C GLY A 87 6.44 -6.76 -5.77
N TRP A 88 6.51 -5.72 -6.61
CA TRP A 88 5.34 -5.19 -7.30
C TRP A 88 4.77 -6.19 -8.32
N THR A 89 5.66 -6.87 -9.05
CA THR A 89 5.26 -7.91 -10.01
C THR A 89 4.61 -9.09 -9.29
N PHE A 90 5.19 -9.52 -8.17
CA PHE A 90 4.63 -10.58 -7.33
C PHE A 90 3.22 -10.22 -6.85
N ALA A 91 3.06 -9.03 -6.23
CA ALA A 91 1.78 -8.60 -5.71
C ALA A 91 0.68 -8.56 -6.79
N ARG A 92 1.02 -8.08 -7.99
CA ARG A 92 0.11 -8.07 -9.14
C ARG A 92 -0.26 -9.49 -9.58
N LEU A 93 0.70 -10.42 -9.62
CA LEU A 93 0.46 -11.79 -10.04
C LEU A 93 -0.39 -12.55 -9.01
N ALA A 94 -0.16 -12.33 -7.72
CA ALA A 94 -0.98 -12.87 -6.64
C ALA A 94 -2.42 -12.34 -6.71
N ALA A 95 -2.60 -11.02 -6.89
CA ALA A 95 -3.92 -10.42 -7.06
C ALA A 95 -4.69 -10.95 -8.29
N ALA A 96 -4.00 -11.26 -9.39
CA ALA A 96 -4.60 -11.82 -10.60
C ALA A 96 -4.93 -13.32 -10.50
N ARG A 97 -4.46 -13.99 -9.44
CA ARG A 97 -4.63 -15.44 -9.21
C ARG A 97 -5.00 -15.68 -7.75
N PRO A 98 -6.18 -15.21 -7.31
CA PRO A 98 -6.60 -15.41 -5.93
C PRO A 98 -6.63 -16.90 -5.60
N ALA A 99 -6.17 -17.25 -4.40
CA ALA A 99 -6.27 -18.62 -3.92
C ALA A 99 -7.75 -19.03 -3.80
N ALA A 100 -8.02 -20.33 -3.99
CA ALA A 100 -9.37 -20.88 -3.86
C ALA A 100 -9.95 -20.68 -2.44
N THR A 101 -9.07 -20.61 -1.43
CA THR A 101 -9.42 -20.24 -0.06
C THR A 101 -8.80 -18.87 0.25
N PRO A 102 -9.56 -17.93 0.86
CA PRO A 102 -9.00 -16.65 1.29
C PRO A 102 -7.82 -16.88 2.24
N GLY A 103 -6.67 -16.27 1.93
CA GLY A 103 -5.49 -16.31 2.79
C GLY A 103 -5.67 -15.50 4.07
N THR A 104 -4.73 -15.64 5.00
CA THR A 104 -4.78 -14.98 6.30
C THR A 104 -4.61 -13.47 6.13
N ARG A 105 -5.62 -12.68 6.51
CA ARG A 105 -5.54 -11.22 6.45
C ARG A 105 -4.62 -10.70 7.56
N LEU A 106 -3.69 -9.81 7.19
CA LEU A 106 -2.89 -9.09 8.17
C LEU A 106 -3.77 -8.21 9.08
N ARG A 107 -3.53 -8.31 10.39
CA ARG A 107 -4.20 -7.51 11.42
C ARG A 107 -3.17 -7.05 12.46
N LEU A 108 -3.44 -5.90 13.09
CA LEU A 108 -2.62 -5.39 14.17
C LEU A 108 -2.80 -6.27 15.42
N HIS A 109 -1.71 -6.54 16.11
CA HIS A 109 -1.74 -7.10 17.45
C HIS A 109 -2.27 -6.06 18.44
N ARG A 110 -3.13 -6.46 19.41
CA ARG A 110 -3.81 -5.55 20.34
C ARG A 110 -2.85 -4.59 21.04
N ALA A 111 -1.79 -5.11 21.66
CA ALA A 111 -0.83 -4.26 22.37
C ALA A 111 -0.13 -3.24 21.44
N LEU A 112 0.00 -3.52 20.14
CA LEU A 112 0.53 -2.52 19.20
C LEU A 112 -0.54 -1.49 18.84
N ALA A 113 -1.77 -1.91 18.61
CA ALA A 113 -2.88 -1.00 18.31
C ALA A 113 -3.13 -0.02 19.46
N GLU A 114 -3.13 -0.50 20.71
CA GLU A 114 -3.30 0.33 21.91
C GLU A 114 -2.18 1.35 22.07
N ARG A 115 -0.91 0.94 21.86
CA ARG A 115 0.22 1.88 21.89
C ARG A 115 0.10 2.94 20.79
N VAL A 116 -0.24 2.54 19.56
CA VAL A 116 -0.44 3.49 18.46
C VAL A 116 -1.58 4.45 18.78
N ALA A 117 -2.70 3.96 19.33
CA ALA A 117 -3.81 4.83 19.74
C ALA A 117 -3.38 5.84 20.80
N ALA A 118 -2.69 5.39 21.86
CA ALA A 118 -2.20 6.25 22.92
C ALA A 118 -1.18 7.30 22.42
N ASP A 119 -0.18 6.88 21.65
CA ASP A 119 0.90 7.75 21.14
C ASP A 119 0.40 8.84 20.18
N HIS A 120 -0.78 8.63 19.57
CA HIS A 120 -1.33 9.49 18.52
C HIS A 120 -2.66 10.17 18.89
N ALA A 121 -3.24 9.89 20.06
CA ALA A 121 -4.55 10.39 20.46
C ALA A 121 -4.65 11.93 20.43
N GLU A 122 -3.66 12.62 21.01
CA GLU A 122 -3.65 14.09 21.08
C GLU A 122 -3.54 14.71 19.68
N ASP A 123 -2.68 14.17 18.82
CA ASP A 123 -2.53 14.65 17.44
C ASP A 123 -3.79 14.41 16.63
N ALA A 124 -4.41 13.22 16.76
CA ALA A 124 -5.67 12.89 16.10
C ALA A 124 -6.80 13.84 16.53
N ALA A 125 -6.94 14.11 17.84
CA ALA A 125 -7.94 15.05 18.35
C ALA A 125 -7.69 16.48 17.85
N ALA A 126 -6.42 16.92 17.81
CA ALA A 126 -6.08 18.24 17.28
C ALA A 126 -6.35 18.33 15.77
N MET A 127 -6.06 17.28 15.00
CA MET A 127 -6.38 17.19 13.57
C MET A 127 -7.89 17.27 13.31
N ASP A 128 -8.67 16.48 14.04
CA ASP A 128 -10.13 16.45 13.93
C ASP A 128 -10.74 17.83 14.21
N ARG A 129 -10.32 18.47 15.31
CA ARG A 129 -10.76 19.81 15.69
C ARG A 129 -10.38 20.86 14.65
N ASP A 130 -9.09 20.92 14.29
CA ASP A 130 -8.57 22.07 13.58
C ASP A 130 -8.67 21.94 12.05
N PHE A 131 -8.76 20.73 11.49
CA PHE A 131 -8.80 20.49 10.04
C PHE A 131 -10.08 19.82 9.54
N PHE A 132 -10.82 19.11 10.39
CA PHE A 132 -12.00 18.34 9.97
C PHE A 132 -13.31 18.82 10.60
N GLY A 133 -13.33 20.07 11.08
CA GLY A 133 -14.52 20.72 11.60
C GLY A 133 -15.01 20.13 12.92
N GLY A 134 -14.12 19.56 13.74
CA GLY A 134 -14.46 18.92 15.00
C GLY A 134 -15.05 17.51 14.86
N ARG A 135 -15.21 16.99 13.64
CA ARG A 135 -15.67 15.61 13.43
C ARG A 135 -14.56 14.65 13.87
N PRO A 136 -14.86 13.63 14.70
CA PRO A 136 -13.86 12.74 15.28
C PRO A 136 -13.41 11.65 14.28
N LEU A 137 -12.87 12.05 13.12
CA LEU A 137 -12.54 11.12 12.04
C LEU A 137 -11.31 10.28 12.37
N LEU A 138 -10.21 10.92 12.76
CA LEU A 138 -8.97 10.22 13.09
C LEU A 138 -9.07 9.52 14.45
N GLN A 139 -9.75 10.12 15.42
CA GLN A 139 -10.00 9.47 16.71
C GLN A 139 -10.79 8.17 16.54
N ARG A 140 -11.89 8.19 15.77
CA ARG A 140 -12.64 6.96 15.47
C ARG A 140 -11.80 5.91 14.75
N ALA A 141 -10.93 6.32 13.82
CA ALA A 141 -10.05 5.39 13.13
C ALA A 141 -9.04 4.71 14.09
N LEU A 142 -8.57 5.41 15.13
CA LEU A 142 -7.75 4.80 16.19
C LEU A 142 -8.57 3.81 17.03
N ASP A 143 -9.78 4.19 17.43
CA ASP A 143 -10.68 3.32 18.20
C ASP A 143 -11.02 2.04 17.42
N GLU A 144 -11.35 2.17 16.14
CA GLU A 144 -11.63 1.05 15.24
C GLU A 144 -10.40 0.16 15.06
N ALA A 145 -9.19 0.72 15.01
CA ALA A 145 -7.95 -0.04 14.92
C ALA A 145 -7.71 -0.89 16.18
N VAL A 146 -8.04 -0.36 17.36
CA VAL A 146 -7.97 -1.11 18.64
C VAL A 146 -9.07 -2.17 18.70
N ALA A 147 -10.31 -1.80 18.37
CA ALA A 147 -11.46 -2.71 18.40
C ALA A 147 -11.31 -3.89 17.42
N SER A 148 -10.67 -3.65 16.27
CA SER A 148 -10.39 -4.66 15.25
C SER A 148 -8.99 -5.28 15.38
N ALA A 149 -8.28 -5.07 16.48
CA ALA A 149 -7.02 -5.75 16.73
C ALA A 149 -7.22 -7.22 17.14
N VAL A 150 -6.19 -8.04 16.96
CA VAL A 150 -6.16 -9.45 17.39
C VAL A 150 -5.28 -9.64 18.61
N ASP A 151 -5.68 -10.55 19.50
CA ASP A 151 -4.93 -10.86 20.73
C ASP A 151 -3.69 -11.70 20.46
N ALA A 152 -3.76 -12.60 19.47
CA ALA A 152 -2.61 -13.37 19.02
C ALA A 152 -1.98 -12.69 17.78
N PRO A 153 -0.64 -12.51 17.74
CA PRO A 153 0.03 -12.00 16.55
C PRO A 153 -0.24 -12.88 15.33
N VAL A 154 -0.52 -12.25 14.18
CA VAL A 154 -0.64 -12.98 12.91
C VAL A 154 0.73 -13.57 12.55
N PRO A 155 0.85 -14.89 12.35
CA PRO A 155 2.12 -15.51 11.98
C PRO A 155 2.60 -14.98 10.63
N LEU A 156 3.87 -14.59 10.56
CA LEU A 156 4.56 -14.16 9.33
C LEU A 156 5.83 -14.95 9.07
N ALA A 157 6.28 -15.75 10.04
CA ALA A 157 7.39 -16.65 9.87
C ALA A 157 6.98 -17.79 8.93
N PRO A 158 7.72 -18.08 7.85
CA PRO A 158 7.43 -19.20 6.96
C PRO A 158 7.28 -20.53 7.72
N GLU A 159 8.00 -20.67 8.83
CA GLU A 159 7.98 -21.87 9.66
C GLU A 159 6.63 -22.16 10.32
N ALA A 160 5.88 -21.10 10.61
CA ALA A 160 4.55 -21.16 11.21
C ALA A 160 3.42 -21.30 10.17
N LEU A 161 3.71 -21.07 8.89
CA LEU A 161 2.72 -21.03 7.81
C LEU A 161 2.82 -22.21 6.84
N PHE A 162 4.00 -22.82 6.74
CA PHE A 162 4.27 -23.85 5.74
C PHE A 162 4.95 -25.07 6.36
N SER A 163 4.59 -26.25 5.86
CA SER A 163 5.25 -27.51 6.18
C SER A 163 6.72 -27.50 5.75
N PRO A 164 7.59 -28.35 6.34
CA PRO A 164 8.99 -28.45 5.95
C PRO A 164 9.19 -28.65 4.44
N ASP A 165 8.37 -29.49 3.80
CA ASP A 165 8.47 -29.79 2.38
C ASP A 165 8.03 -28.61 1.49
N GLU A 166 6.99 -27.88 1.89
CA GLU A 166 6.56 -26.66 1.19
C GLU A 166 7.62 -25.58 1.29
N ARG A 167 8.19 -25.36 2.48
CA ARG A 167 9.29 -24.41 2.68
C ARG A 167 10.46 -24.77 1.78
N ARG A 168 10.89 -26.04 1.77
CA ARG A 168 11.96 -26.51 0.90
C ARG A 168 11.68 -26.18 -0.57
N ARG A 169 10.46 -26.43 -1.07
CA ARG A 169 10.07 -26.09 -2.45
C ARG A 169 10.10 -24.58 -2.72
N LEU A 170 9.57 -23.78 -1.80
CA LEU A 170 9.55 -22.32 -1.91
C LEU A 170 10.96 -21.72 -1.85
N GLU A 171 11.85 -22.27 -1.03
CA GLU A 171 13.26 -21.88 -0.97
C GLU A 171 13.99 -22.20 -2.27
N LEU A 172 13.79 -23.38 -2.85
CA LEU A 172 14.36 -23.74 -4.15
C LEU A 172 13.91 -22.78 -5.25
N LEU A 173 12.63 -22.40 -5.26
CA LEU A 173 12.11 -21.40 -6.21
C LEU A 173 12.69 -20.02 -5.95
N ALA A 174 12.82 -19.61 -4.69
CA ALA A 174 13.43 -18.33 -4.32
C ALA A 174 14.91 -18.27 -4.74
N ASP A 175 15.65 -19.36 -4.59
CA ASP A 175 17.04 -19.49 -5.02
C ASP A 175 17.16 -19.46 -6.55
N LEU A 176 16.28 -20.16 -7.27
CA LEU A 176 16.23 -20.10 -8.74
C LEU A 176 15.97 -18.65 -9.23
N VAL A 177 15.01 -17.95 -8.63
CA VAL A 177 14.75 -16.54 -8.94
C VAL A 177 15.96 -15.67 -8.65
N ALA A 178 16.64 -15.90 -7.52
CA ALA A 178 17.84 -15.15 -7.15
C ALA A 178 19.00 -15.42 -8.12
N GLU A 179 19.18 -16.64 -8.60
CA GLU A 179 20.20 -17.00 -9.58
C GLU A 179 19.91 -16.35 -10.95
N MET A 180 18.66 -16.41 -11.41
CA MET A 180 18.24 -15.70 -12.63
C MET A 180 18.47 -14.19 -12.50
N TYR A 181 18.23 -13.64 -11.30
CA TYR A 181 18.48 -12.25 -11.01
C TYR A 181 19.97 -11.91 -11.12
N ALA A 182 20.82 -12.75 -10.53
CA ALA A 182 22.28 -12.61 -10.50
C ALA A 182 22.92 -12.58 -11.90
N ARG A 183 22.35 -13.34 -12.85
CA ARG A 183 22.90 -13.44 -14.22
C ARG A 183 22.72 -12.18 -15.06
N ARG A 184 21.74 -11.31 -14.75
CA ARG A 184 21.47 -10.06 -15.50
C ARG A 184 21.04 -8.89 -14.61
N PRO A 185 21.84 -8.46 -13.62
CA PRO A 185 21.39 -7.55 -12.57
C PRO A 185 20.96 -6.17 -13.07
N LYS A 186 21.50 -5.71 -14.21
CA LYS A 186 21.18 -4.40 -14.80
C LYS A 186 19.88 -4.36 -15.63
N GLY A 187 19.43 -5.50 -16.16
CA GLY A 187 18.26 -5.55 -17.06
C GLY A 187 16.91 -5.64 -16.33
N TRP A 188 16.92 -6.19 -15.10
CA TRP A 188 15.70 -6.45 -14.34
C TRP A 188 14.91 -5.21 -13.93
N PRO A 189 15.53 -4.09 -13.47
CA PRO A 189 14.78 -2.89 -13.15
C PRO A 189 13.97 -2.35 -14.34
N SER A 190 14.61 -2.23 -15.52
CA SER A 190 13.95 -1.79 -16.75
C SER A 190 12.83 -2.73 -17.18
N HIS A 191 13.09 -4.04 -17.13
CA HIS A 191 12.08 -5.06 -17.44
C HIS A 191 10.85 -4.96 -16.52
N PHE A 192 11.03 -4.86 -15.20
CA PHE A 192 9.90 -4.73 -14.28
C PHE A 192 9.18 -3.40 -14.42
N HIS A 193 9.90 -2.32 -14.73
CA HIS A 193 9.30 -1.03 -15.02
C HIS A 193 8.41 -1.08 -16.27
N GLU A 194 8.89 -1.65 -17.37
CA GLU A 194 8.13 -1.83 -18.61
C GLU A 194 6.90 -2.71 -18.39
N ARG A 195 7.03 -3.85 -17.70
CA ARG A 195 5.88 -4.69 -17.35
C ARG A 195 4.86 -3.97 -16.48
N ARG A 196 5.32 -3.15 -15.54
CA ARG A 196 4.44 -2.33 -14.72
C ARG A 196 3.70 -1.31 -15.58
N ARG A 197 4.38 -0.68 -16.54
CA ARG A 197 3.75 0.22 -17.52
C ARG A 197 2.69 -0.49 -18.34
N HIS A 198 3.00 -1.65 -18.92
CA HIS A 198 2.01 -2.42 -19.70
C HIS A 198 0.81 -2.84 -18.86
N ALA A 199 1.03 -3.25 -17.61
CA ALA A 199 -0.07 -3.60 -16.70
C ALA A 199 -0.93 -2.40 -16.28
N LEU A 200 -0.38 -1.18 -16.32
CA LEU A 200 -1.09 0.05 -15.95
C LEU A 200 -1.82 0.69 -17.12
N PHE A 201 -1.20 0.65 -18.31
CA PHE A 201 -1.60 1.48 -19.46
C PHE A 201 -1.90 0.67 -20.72
N GLY A 202 -1.72 -0.65 -20.72
CA GLY A 202 -1.82 -1.50 -21.90
C GLY A 202 -0.51 -1.56 -22.72
N PRO A 203 -0.40 -2.51 -23.66
CA PRO A 203 0.82 -2.72 -24.46
C PRO A 203 1.07 -1.62 -25.51
N ASP A 204 0.03 -0.91 -25.96
CA ASP A 204 0.10 0.02 -27.10
C ASP A 204 0.03 1.51 -26.71
N ALA A 205 0.06 1.85 -25.42
CA ALA A 205 -0.04 3.24 -24.98
C ALA A 205 1.12 4.07 -25.56
N THR A 206 0.84 5.07 -26.40
CA THR A 206 1.84 5.95 -27.04
C THR A 206 2.40 6.98 -26.06
N ASP A 207 3.52 7.66 -26.39
CA ASP A 207 4.04 8.74 -25.53
C ASP A 207 3.06 9.92 -25.33
N GLU A 208 2.09 10.09 -26.23
CA GLU A 208 1.01 11.08 -26.11
C GLU A 208 -0.10 10.62 -25.17
N ASP A 209 -0.49 9.33 -25.20
CA ASP A 209 -1.38 8.72 -24.18
C ASP A 209 -0.76 8.79 -22.77
N ARG A 210 0.58 8.84 -22.71
CA ARG A 210 1.38 8.93 -21.47
C ARG A 210 1.49 10.37 -20.95
N ALA A 211 1.43 11.40 -21.80
CA ALA A 211 1.49 12.80 -21.40
C ALA A 211 0.13 13.36 -20.93
N ALA A 212 -0.99 12.83 -21.45
CA ALA A 212 -2.33 13.29 -21.10
C ALA A 212 -2.86 12.76 -19.74
N LYS A 213 -2.10 11.89 -19.05
CA LYS A 213 -2.47 11.25 -17.77
C LYS A 213 -1.48 11.49 -16.61
N GLY A 214 -0.48 12.35 -16.80
CA GLY A 214 0.47 12.78 -15.77
C GLY A 214 0.09 14.13 -15.16
#